data_AF-A0A550CNZ7-F1
#
_entry.id   AF-A0A550CNZ7-F1
#
_cell.length_a   1.000
_cell.length_b   1.000
_cell.length_c   1.000
_cell.angle_alpha   90.00
_cell.angle_beta   90.00
_cell.angle_gamma   90.00
#
_symmetry.space_group_name_H-M   'P 1'
#
loop_
_entity.id
_entity.type
_entity.pdbx_description
1 polymer ?
#
loop_
_entity_poly.entity_id
_entity_poly.type
_entity_poly.pdbx_seq_one_letter_code
_entity_poly.pdbx_strand_id
1 'polypeptide(L)'
;MSEGKNCAKGLWFPDGNLIIRAGDRVCLVHKSVLASHSPVLADMFSIPQPDIADMVDGIPAMTFPDPPKEVLHWLRAMLVPGYFDMHPHAMDLVRLFAVLRLSHKYDVQHLRRRALGYLASLLPVDVEAAQTPWYWHGAPLDFFIPTYAVAHEVGALWLIPSIIYRLHA
;
A
#
# COMPACT_ATOMS: atom_id res chain seq x y z
N MET A 1 -5.14 -19.22 -24.52
CA MET A 1 -3.66 -19.30 -24.40
C MET A 1 -3.25 -18.71 -23.06
N SER A 2 -3.14 -19.55 -22.03
CA SER A 2 -2.94 -19.14 -20.62
C SER A 2 -1.75 -19.85 -19.96
N GLU A 3 -0.83 -20.42 -20.74
CA GLU A 3 0.33 -21.14 -20.23
C GLU A 3 1.57 -20.25 -20.37
N GLY A 4 2.03 -19.67 -19.26
CA GLY A 4 3.30 -18.93 -19.17
C GLY A 4 3.24 -17.55 -18.49
N LYS A 5 2.06 -16.95 -18.30
CA LYS A 5 1.94 -15.68 -17.57
C LYS A 5 1.87 -15.95 -16.06
N ASN A 6 2.86 -15.48 -15.31
CA ASN A 6 2.96 -15.60 -13.86
C ASN A 6 1.97 -14.62 -13.18
N CYS A 7 0.68 -14.90 -13.31
CA CYS A 7 -0.39 -13.99 -12.91
C CYS A 7 -0.39 -13.76 -11.39
N ALA A 8 -0.62 -12.52 -10.98
CA ALA A 8 -0.76 -12.19 -9.56
C ALA A 8 -2.10 -12.70 -9.02
N LYS A 9 -2.06 -13.55 -7.99
CA LYS A 9 -3.27 -14.07 -7.32
C LYS A 9 -4.18 -12.93 -6.88
N GLY A 10 -5.45 -12.98 -7.30
CA GLY A 10 -6.50 -12.00 -6.97
C GLY A 10 -6.45 -10.70 -7.79
N LEU A 11 -5.55 -10.57 -8.78
CA LEU A 11 -5.40 -9.37 -9.61
C LEU A 11 -5.50 -9.70 -11.11
N TRP A 12 -6.27 -10.73 -11.44
CA TRP A 12 -6.55 -11.11 -12.82
C TRP A 12 -8.06 -11.11 -13.04
N PHE A 13 -8.57 -10.01 -13.60
CA PHE A 13 -9.97 -9.83 -13.93
C PHE A 13 -10.17 -10.14 -15.42
N PRO A 14 -10.99 -11.14 -15.80
CA PRO A 14 -11.13 -11.58 -17.20
C PRO A 14 -11.56 -10.47 -18.18
N ASP A 15 -12.26 -9.46 -17.67
CA ASP A 15 -12.79 -8.29 -18.38
C ASP A 15 -11.93 -7.03 -18.15
N GLY A 16 -10.75 -7.18 -17.55
CA GLY A 16 -9.83 -6.06 -17.31
C GLY A 16 -9.33 -5.44 -18.62
N ASN A 17 -9.01 -4.15 -18.56
CA ASN A 17 -8.61 -3.35 -19.72
C ASN A 17 -7.25 -2.66 -19.54
N LEU A 18 -6.52 -3.02 -18.49
CA LEU A 18 -5.18 -2.54 -18.21
C LEU A 18 -4.32 -3.67 -17.65
N ILE A 19 -3.16 -3.88 -18.25
CA ILE A 19 -2.15 -4.80 -17.74
C ILE A 19 -1.16 -4.02 -16.87
N ILE A 20 -0.89 -4.50 -15.67
CA ILE A 20 0.15 -3.96 -14.80
C ILE A 20 1.21 -5.02 -14.60
N ARG A 21 2.45 -4.69 -14.97
CA ARG A 21 3.63 -5.51 -14.72
C ARG A 21 4.23 -5.08 -13.38
N ALA A 22 4.38 -6.05 -12.48
CA ALA A 22 5.01 -5.86 -11.18
C ALA A 22 6.06 -6.95 -10.98
N GLY A 23 7.29 -6.66 -11.43
CA GLY A 23 8.39 -7.62 -11.38
C GLY A 23 8.14 -8.83 -12.28
N ASP A 24 8.17 -10.03 -11.69
CA ASP A 24 7.85 -11.29 -12.37
C ASP A 24 6.33 -11.51 -12.52
N ARG A 25 5.49 -10.66 -11.94
CA ARG A 25 4.03 -10.83 -11.91
C ARG A 25 3.32 -9.91 -12.89
N VAL A 26 2.22 -10.42 -13.43
CA VAL A 26 1.32 -9.67 -14.30
C VAL A 26 -0.07 -9.62 -13.68
N CYS A 27 -0.67 -8.43 -13.69
CA CYS A 27 -2.03 -8.18 -13.26
C CYS A 27 -2.85 -7.73 -14.46
N LEU A 28 -4.11 -8.14 -14.54
CA LEU A 28 -5.09 -7.64 -15.52
C LEU A 28 -6.22 -7.02 -14.72
N VAL A 29 -6.38 -5.71 -14.79
CA VAL A 29 -7.27 -4.92 -13.91
C VAL A 29 -8.05 -3.86 -14.69
N HIS A 30 -9.00 -3.21 -14.02
CA HIS A 30 -9.80 -2.14 -14.60
C HIS A 30 -9.15 -0.77 -14.33
N LYS A 31 -8.77 -0.08 -15.41
CA LYS A 31 -8.21 1.28 -15.39
C LYS A 31 -9.12 2.27 -14.64
N SER A 32 -10.43 2.20 -14.87
CA SER A 32 -11.42 3.10 -14.26
C SER A 32 -11.56 2.90 -12.75
N VAL A 33 -11.44 1.67 -12.26
CA VAL A 33 -11.50 1.38 -10.82
C VAL A 33 -10.27 1.94 -10.11
N LEU A 34 -9.09 1.80 -10.71
CA LEU A 34 -7.87 2.41 -10.15
C LEU A 34 -7.95 3.95 -10.13
N ALA A 35 -8.45 4.56 -11.22
CA ALA A 35 -8.66 5.99 -11.30
C ALA A 35 -9.68 6.52 -10.26
N SER A 36 -10.72 5.75 -9.94
CA SER A 36 -11.72 6.17 -8.96
C SER A 36 -11.18 6.18 -7.52
N HIS A 37 -10.14 5.41 -7.23
CA HIS A 37 -9.47 5.38 -5.93
C HIS A 37 -8.34 6.39 -5.78
N SER A 38 -7.78 6.88 -6.90
CA SER A 38 -6.59 7.72 -6.93
C SER A 38 -6.71 8.83 -7.97
N PRO A 39 -6.78 10.12 -7.56
CA PRO A 39 -6.74 11.23 -8.51
C PRO A 39 -5.41 11.28 -9.26
N VAL A 40 -4.29 10.94 -8.63
CA VAL A 40 -2.97 10.86 -9.28
C VAL A 40 -2.98 9.83 -10.43
N LEU A 41 -3.59 8.65 -10.23
CA LEU A 41 -3.74 7.68 -11.31
C LEU A 41 -4.73 8.18 -12.37
N ALA A 42 -5.83 8.82 -11.98
CA ALA A 42 -6.77 9.40 -12.94
C ALA A 42 -6.09 10.39 -13.88
N ASP A 43 -5.27 11.29 -13.33
CA ASP A 43 -4.48 12.25 -14.11
C ASP A 43 -3.46 11.54 -15.00
N MET A 44 -2.68 10.60 -14.44
CA MET A 44 -1.71 9.79 -15.19
C MET A 44 -2.33 9.05 -16.37
N PHE A 45 -3.57 8.60 -16.21
CA PHE A 45 -4.33 7.86 -17.20
C PHE A 45 -5.03 8.72 -18.24
N SER A 46 -5.20 10.01 -17.96
CA SER A 46 -5.80 11.00 -18.86
C SER A 46 -4.80 11.51 -19.90
N ILE A 47 -3.51 11.48 -19.58
CA ILE A 47 -2.43 11.87 -20.47
C ILE A 47 -2.30 10.82 -21.57
N PRO A 48 -2.44 11.18 -22.87
CA PRO A 48 -2.18 10.27 -23.97
C PRO A 48 -0.72 9.84 -23.91
N GLN A 49 -0.47 8.57 -23.59
CA GLN A 49 0.86 8.01 -23.73
C GLN A 49 1.12 7.76 -25.22
N PRO A 50 2.34 8.02 -25.74
CA PRO A 50 2.64 7.77 -27.15
C PRO A 50 2.29 6.32 -27.52
N ASP A 51 1.48 6.19 -28.58
CA ASP A 51 0.54 5.10 -28.91
C ASP A 51 1.08 3.65 -29.02
N ILE A 52 2.33 3.36 -28.67
CA ILE A 52 2.98 2.09 -29.08
C ILE A 52 3.75 1.39 -27.96
N ALA A 53 4.07 2.04 -26.83
CA ALA A 53 5.20 1.54 -26.04
C ALA A 53 5.01 0.16 -25.39
N ASP A 54 3.79 -0.29 -25.06
CA ASP A 54 3.60 -1.59 -24.41
C ASP A 54 2.14 -2.10 -24.50
N MET A 55 1.72 -2.64 -25.64
CA MET A 55 0.46 -3.42 -25.70
C MET A 55 0.76 -4.91 -25.57
N VAL A 56 -0.08 -5.63 -24.83
CA VAL A 56 -0.05 -7.09 -24.72
C VAL A 56 -1.43 -7.62 -25.09
N ASP A 57 -1.52 -8.39 -26.17
CA ASP A 57 -2.79 -8.92 -26.70
C ASP A 57 -3.83 -7.81 -26.97
N GLY A 58 -3.39 -6.63 -27.41
CA GLY A 58 -4.24 -5.46 -27.66
C GLY A 58 -4.68 -4.68 -26.41
N ILE A 59 -4.21 -5.07 -25.22
CA ILE A 59 -4.48 -4.40 -23.95
C ILE A 59 -3.26 -3.54 -23.58
N PRO A 60 -3.45 -2.26 -23.21
CA PRO A 60 -2.34 -1.43 -22.76
C PRO A 60 -1.71 -2.02 -21.49
N ALA A 61 -0.39 -2.04 -21.44
CA ALA A 61 0.40 -2.48 -20.31
C ALA A 61 1.24 -1.34 -19.74
N MET A 62 1.43 -1.33 -18.42
CA MET A 62 2.30 -0.37 -17.75
C MET A 62 3.05 -1.02 -16.58
N THR A 63 4.12 -0.36 -16.15
CA THR A 63 4.92 -0.75 -14.99
C THR A 63 5.02 0.46 -14.06
N PHE A 64 4.76 0.25 -12.77
CA PHE A 64 5.03 1.29 -11.77
C PHE A 64 6.53 1.35 -11.45
N PRO A 65 7.09 2.53 -11.17
CA PRO A 65 8.49 2.66 -10.75
C PRO A 65 8.74 2.13 -9.33
N ASP A 66 7.67 1.79 -8.60
CA ASP A 66 7.71 1.32 -7.22
C ASP A 66 8.09 -0.16 -7.10
N PRO A 67 8.56 -0.62 -5.93
CA PRO A 67 8.93 -2.00 -5.73
C PRO A 67 7.76 -2.96 -6.06
N PRO A 68 7.99 -4.00 -6.90
CA PRO A 68 6.95 -4.91 -7.35
C PRO A 68 6.05 -5.48 -6.24
N LYS A 69 6.66 -5.87 -5.12
CA LYS A 69 5.93 -6.44 -3.98
C LYS A 69 5.00 -5.41 -3.34
N GLU A 70 5.44 -4.16 -3.23
CA GLU A 70 4.62 -3.09 -2.65
C GLU A 70 3.43 -2.77 -3.55
N VAL A 71 3.66 -2.65 -4.87
CA VAL A 71 2.61 -2.46 -5.88
C VAL A 71 1.55 -3.56 -5.76
N LEU A 72 1.96 -4.82 -5.63
CA LEU A 72 1.05 -5.95 -5.50
C LEU A 72 0.22 -5.93 -4.20
N HIS A 73 0.79 -5.46 -3.07
CA HIS A 73 0.03 -5.28 -1.83
C HIS A 73 -0.98 -4.14 -1.96
N TRP A 74 -0.56 -3.02 -2.55
CA TRP A 74 -1.39 -1.84 -2.74
C TRP A 74 -2.55 -2.07 -3.72
N LEU A 75 -2.30 -2.71 -4.87
CA LEU A 75 -3.34 -3.10 -5.81
C LEU A 75 -4.38 -4.02 -5.17
N ARG A 76 -3.96 -5.02 -4.38
CA ARG A 76 -4.90 -5.90 -3.68
C ARG A 76 -5.70 -5.15 -2.62
N ALA A 77 -5.08 -4.20 -1.92
CA ALA A 77 -5.79 -3.39 -0.94
C ALA A 77 -6.92 -2.53 -1.55
N MET A 78 -6.77 -2.12 -2.82
CA MET A 78 -7.81 -1.40 -3.56
C MET A 78 -8.87 -2.34 -4.16
N LEU A 79 -8.45 -3.47 -4.73
CA LEU A 79 -9.29 -4.27 -5.64
C LEU A 79 -9.85 -5.56 -5.02
N VAL A 80 -9.23 -6.08 -3.95
CA VAL A 80 -9.63 -7.36 -3.34
C VAL A 80 -10.31 -7.09 -1.99
N PRO A 81 -11.63 -7.33 -1.88
CA PRO A 81 -12.35 -7.18 -0.61
C PRO A 81 -11.69 -7.97 0.52
N GLY A 82 -11.60 -7.36 1.70
CA GLY A 82 -11.03 -7.98 2.88
C GLY A 82 -9.50 -8.07 2.93
N TYR A 83 -8.79 -7.77 1.84
CA TYR A 83 -7.33 -7.91 1.79
C TYR A 83 -6.60 -7.01 2.79
N PHE A 84 -7.20 -5.84 3.05
CA PHE A 84 -6.67 -4.81 3.94
C PHE A 84 -7.64 -4.50 5.09
N ASP A 85 -8.33 -5.53 5.56
CA ASP A 85 -9.11 -5.47 6.80
C ASP A 85 -8.15 -5.61 7.98
N MET A 86 -8.08 -4.55 8.77
CA MET A 86 -7.08 -4.42 9.82
C MET A 86 -7.54 -5.15 11.07
N HIS A 87 -7.05 -6.37 11.23
CA HIS A 87 -7.21 -7.13 12.46
C HIS A 87 -6.01 -6.87 13.38
N PRO A 88 -6.23 -6.42 14.64
CA PRO A 88 -5.17 -6.01 15.57
C PRO A 88 -4.05 -7.03 15.82
N HIS A 89 -4.30 -8.31 15.54
CA HIS A 89 -3.41 -9.41 15.91
C HIS A 89 -2.77 -10.16 14.73
N ALA A 90 -2.99 -9.73 13.49
CA ALA A 90 -2.64 -10.55 12.32
C ALA A 90 -2.03 -9.79 11.13
N MET A 91 -1.81 -8.48 11.21
CA MET A 91 -1.40 -7.73 10.03
C MET A 91 0.13 -7.68 9.84
N ASP A 92 0.54 -8.15 8.68
CA ASP A 92 1.91 -8.10 8.14
C ASP A 92 2.39 -6.63 7.94
N LEU A 93 3.49 -6.26 8.61
CA LEU A 93 4.09 -4.91 8.51
C LEU A 93 4.54 -4.57 7.09
N VAL A 94 5.00 -5.55 6.31
CA VAL A 94 5.42 -5.33 4.92
C VAL A 94 4.22 -4.87 4.10
N ARG A 95 3.06 -5.53 4.29
CA ARG A 95 1.80 -5.13 3.65
C ARG A 95 1.36 -3.75 4.11
N LEU A 96 1.40 -3.48 5.42
CA LEU A 96 0.99 -2.20 6.00
C LEU A 96 1.79 -1.03 5.41
N PHE A 97 3.12 -1.13 5.43
CA PHE A 97 3.98 -0.06 4.92
C PHE A 97 3.88 0.10 3.41
N ALA A 98 3.80 -0.99 2.65
CA ALA A 98 3.55 -0.93 1.21
C ALA A 98 2.28 -0.14 0.87
N VAL A 99 1.17 -0.49 1.54
CA VAL A 99 -0.11 0.20 1.33
C VAL A 99 -0.01 1.66 1.77
N LEU A 100 0.60 1.95 2.92
CA LEU A 100 0.74 3.32 3.43
C LEU A 100 1.55 4.22 2.48
N ARG A 101 2.73 3.77 2.05
CA ARG A 101 3.62 4.51 1.14
C ARG A 101 2.95 4.80 -0.19
N LEU A 102 2.44 3.77 -0.86
CA LEU A 102 1.84 3.95 -2.19
C LEU A 102 0.51 4.69 -2.12
N SER A 103 -0.27 4.52 -1.04
CA SER A 103 -1.48 5.33 -0.84
C SER A 103 -1.15 6.79 -0.54
N HIS A 104 0.01 7.10 0.05
CA HIS A 104 0.47 8.48 0.16
C HIS A 104 0.90 9.04 -1.20
N LYS A 105 1.75 8.31 -1.92
CA LYS A 105 2.32 8.73 -3.21
C LYS A 105 1.26 8.93 -4.30
N TYR A 106 0.30 8.01 -4.38
CA TYR A 106 -0.78 8.04 -5.38
C TYR A 106 -2.09 8.58 -4.80
N ASP A 107 -2.06 9.24 -3.65
CA ASP A 107 -3.24 9.92 -3.08
C ASP A 107 -4.49 9.02 -2.88
N VAL A 108 -4.30 7.77 -2.45
CA VAL A 108 -5.39 6.85 -2.09
C VAL A 108 -5.82 7.08 -0.65
N GLN A 109 -6.54 8.17 -0.42
CA GLN A 109 -6.81 8.73 0.91
C GLN A 109 -7.47 7.77 1.90
N HIS A 110 -8.39 6.91 1.44
CA HIS A 110 -9.08 5.97 2.33
C HIS A 110 -8.14 4.87 2.86
N LEU A 111 -7.22 4.35 2.03
CA LEU A 111 -6.21 3.38 2.46
C LEU A 111 -5.13 4.03 3.33
N ARG A 112 -4.69 5.25 2.98
CA ARG A 112 -3.76 6.03 3.80
C ARG A 112 -4.30 6.23 5.22
N ARG A 113 -5.54 6.73 5.34
CA ARG A 113 -6.18 6.95 6.66
C ARG A 113 -6.32 5.65 7.44
N ARG A 114 -6.72 4.57 6.78
CA ARG A 114 -6.85 3.25 7.41
C ARG A 114 -5.50 2.75 7.96
N ALA A 115 -4.44 2.82 7.14
CA ALA A 115 -3.08 2.45 7.56
C ALA A 115 -2.56 3.27 8.74
N LEU A 116 -2.74 4.59 8.70
CA LEU A 116 -2.35 5.46 9.81
C LEU A 116 -3.16 5.21 11.07
N GLY A 117 -4.47 4.99 10.95
CA GLY A 117 -5.33 4.66 12.10
C GLY A 117 -4.92 3.37 12.80
N TYR A 118 -4.41 2.38 12.06
CA TYR A 118 -3.88 1.17 12.67
C TYR A 118 -2.54 1.39 13.37
N LEU A 119 -1.61 2.14 12.75
CA LEU A 119 -0.38 2.53 13.45
C LEU A 119 -0.70 3.31 14.73
N ALA A 120 -1.71 4.19 14.70
CA ALA A 120 -2.23 4.91 15.85
C ALA A 120 -2.81 4.00 16.94
N SER A 121 -3.34 2.83 16.57
CA SER A 121 -3.87 1.86 17.53
C SER A 121 -2.78 1.01 18.17
N LEU A 122 -1.60 0.94 17.56
CA LEU A 122 -0.43 0.22 18.05
C LEU A 122 0.56 1.12 18.82
N LEU A 123 0.43 2.43 18.66
CA LEU A 123 1.28 3.43 19.27
C LEU A 123 0.41 4.33 20.15
N PRO A 124 0.81 4.62 21.40
CA PRO A 124 0.06 5.56 22.22
C PRO A 124 0.20 6.95 21.61
N VAL A 125 -0.89 7.54 21.14
CA VAL A 125 -0.88 8.84 20.45
C VAL A 125 -1.06 10.03 21.40
N ASP A 126 -1.22 9.75 22.69
CA ASP A 126 -1.31 10.74 23.76
C ASP A 126 -0.42 10.36 24.95
N VAL A 127 -0.18 11.34 25.82
CA VAL A 127 0.76 11.23 26.96
C VAL A 127 0.28 10.22 28.00
N GLU A 128 -1.04 10.15 28.23
CA GLU A 128 -1.62 9.27 29.24
C GLU A 128 -1.46 7.80 28.83
N ALA A 129 -1.76 7.48 27.57
CA ALA A 129 -1.55 6.16 27.00
C ALA A 129 -0.06 5.78 26.98
N ALA A 130 0.84 6.73 26.69
CA ALA A 130 2.29 6.46 26.66
C ALA A 130 2.86 6.07 28.03
N GLN A 131 2.23 6.53 29.12
CA GLN A 131 2.62 6.22 30.49
C GLN A 131 2.10 4.86 30.97
N THR A 132 1.18 4.19 30.25
CA THR A 132 0.70 2.85 30.63
C THR A 132 1.69 1.73 30.26
N PRO A 133 2.27 0.99 31.23
CA PRO A 133 3.36 0.03 30.96
C PRO A 133 2.98 -1.12 30.03
N TRP A 134 1.74 -1.59 30.09
CA TRP A 134 1.25 -2.71 29.27
C TRP A 134 1.03 -2.35 27.80
N TYR A 135 0.95 -1.06 27.46
CA TYR A 135 0.78 -0.62 26.07
C TYR A 135 1.99 -0.98 25.20
N TRP A 136 3.15 -1.14 25.83
CA TRP A 136 4.43 -1.41 25.16
C TRP A 136 4.86 -2.88 25.26
N HIS A 137 4.12 -3.72 25.98
CA HIS A 137 4.47 -5.12 26.15
C HIS A 137 4.24 -5.90 24.84
N GLY A 138 5.35 -6.33 24.22
CA GLY A 138 5.34 -7.29 23.11
C GLY A 138 5.62 -6.74 21.71
N ALA A 139 5.77 -5.41 21.54
CA ALA A 139 6.18 -4.84 20.25
C ALA A 139 7.72 -4.92 20.09
N PRO A 140 8.25 -5.65 19.09
CA PRO A 140 9.69 -5.81 18.88
C PRO A 140 10.35 -4.56 18.26
N LEU A 141 11.68 -4.40 18.39
CA LEU A 141 12.41 -3.23 17.87
C LEU A 141 12.33 -3.09 16.34
N ASP A 142 12.19 -4.20 15.63
CA ASP A 142 11.97 -4.26 14.19
C ASP A 142 10.60 -3.72 13.75
N PHE A 143 9.70 -3.40 14.70
CA PHE A 143 8.50 -2.60 14.44
C PHE A 143 8.79 -1.10 14.45
N PHE A 144 9.52 -0.60 15.45
CA PHE A 144 9.65 0.84 15.71
C PHE A 144 10.51 1.57 14.67
N ILE A 145 11.66 1.00 14.30
CA ILE A 145 12.59 1.66 13.34
C ILE A 145 11.92 1.82 11.95
N PRO A 146 11.32 0.79 11.35
CA PRO A 146 10.62 0.95 10.08
C PRO A 146 9.41 1.88 10.18
N THR A 147 8.68 1.85 11.30
CA THR A 147 7.54 2.74 11.52
C THR A 147 7.98 4.21 11.59
N TYR A 148 9.11 4.51 12.25
CA TYR A 148 9.71 5.85 12.26
C TYR A 148 10.05 6.32 10.84
N ALA A 149 10.73 5.48 10.06
CA ALA A 149 11.12 5.81 8.69
C ALA A 149 9.89 6.09 7.80
N VAL A 150 8.87 5.23 7.87
CA VAL A 150 7.63 5.43 7.12
C VAL A 150 6.87 6.67 7.60
N ALA A 151 6.79 6.93 8.90
CA ALA A 151 6.12 8.11 9.43
C ALA A 151 6.74 9.41 8.89
N HIS A 152 8.08 9.47 8.78
CA HIS A 152 8.77 10.57 8.11
C HIS A 152 8.45 10.65 6.63
N GLU A 153 8.58 9.52 5.91
CA GLU A 153 8.34 9.43 4.47
C GLU A 153 6.94 9.92 4.09
N VAL A 154 5.95 9.60 4.92
CA VAL A 154 4.56 9.92 4.63
C VAL A 154 4.04 11.18 5.34
N GLY A 155 4.90 11.92 6.04
CA GLY A 155 4.55 13.15 6.77
C GLY A 155 3.65 12.93 8.00
N ALA A 156 3.57 11.71 8.53
CA ALA A 156 2.80 11.39 9.73
C ALA A 156 3.61 11.64 11.01
N LEU A 157 4.13 12.86 11.16
CA LEU A 157 5.08 13.22 12.22
C LEU A 157 4.51 13.10 13.64
N TRP A 158 3.18 13.13 13.78
CA TRP A 158 2.49 12.94 15.05
C TRP A 158 2.67 11.53 15.65
N LEU A 159 3.13 10.54 14.87
CA LEU A 159 3.49 9.21 15.38
C LEU A 159 4.87 9.16 16.05
N ILE A 160 5.74 10.15 15.75
CA ILE A 160 7.16 10.12 16.14
C ILE A 160 7.38 10.21 17.66
N PRO A 161 6.71 11.10 18.42
CA PRO A 161 6.98 11.25 19.85
C PRO A 161 6.90 9.94 20.62
N SER A 162 5.88 9.13 20.33
CA SER A 162 5.65 7.83 20.96
C SER A 162 6.74 6.82 20.60
N ILE A 163 7.19 6.83 19.35
CA ILE A 163 8.28 5.96 18.88
C ILE A 163 9.60 6.35 19.56
N ILE A 164 9.92 7.65 19.65
CA ILE A 164 11.13 8.14 20.32
C ILE A 164 11.09 7.79 21.81
N TYR A 165 9.96 8.06 22.49
CA TYR A 165 9.80 7.72 23.90
C TYR A 165 10.13 6.24 24.15
N ARG A 166 9.66 5.34 23.27
CA ARG A 166 9.92 3.91 23.40
C ARG A 166 11.36 3.50 23.05
N LEU A 167 12.02 4.16 22.10
CA LEU A 167 13.42 3.85 21.73
C LEU A 167 14.44 4.29 22.82
N HIS A 168 14.05 5.19 23.71
CA HIS A 168 14.91 5.74 24.76
C HIS A 168 14.48 5.40 26.20
N ALA A 169 13.38 4.66 26.39
CA ALA A 169 12.88 4.19 27.68
C ALA A 169 13.21 2.71 27.93
#